data_AF-A0A4S3JSF7-F1
#
_entry.id   AF-A0A4S3JSF7-F1
#
_cell.length_a   1.000
_cell.length_b   1.000
_cell.length_c   1.000
_cell.angle_alpha   90.00
_cell.angle_beta   90.00
_cell.angle_gamma   90.00
#
_symmetry.space_group_name_H-M   'P 1'
#
loop_
_entity.id
_entity.type
_entity.pdbx_description
1 polymer ?
#
loop_
_entity_poly.entity_id
_entity_poly.type
_entity_poly.pdbx_seq_one_letter_code
_entity_poly.pdbx_strand_id
1 'polypeptide(L)'
;MLNDSNKKLYERYTANPISFSLTSTNDAATRREVKITRFKEEKELKQRLELKYLSNNQSRLQSDEDDVRQLYLAEINLYVHQTFQSLDLLSQEISMLSSIRNAVPNLEQAQRDDSRSRNGEDRSTYSERLDPPISQLLQGGKFGPLLSKEGRPMQPFTLLDRRSQLQQGVFRPSHNLPTMTIDEYLEEERRRGGIIEGGEKSGMKEEVDEDDLDRADEETMKARAWDEYKEANPRGSGNTLNRG
;
A
#
# COMPACT_ATOMS: atom_id res chain seq x y z
N MET A 1 12.93 37.57 5.04
CA MET A 1 14.05 37.42 4.08
C MET A 1 14.51 35.98 4.16
N LEU A 2 14.56 35.27 3.03
CA LEU A 2 14.93 33.86 3.00
C LEU A 2 16.32 33.65 3.58
N ASN A 3 16.49 32.60 4.40
CA ASN A 3 17.82 32.13 4.81
C ASN A 3 18.67 31.76 3.57
N ASP A 4 19.98 31.90 3.64
CA ASP A 4 20.92 31.60 2.54
C ASP A 4 20.73 30.19 1.96
N SER A 5 20.44 29.21 2.82
CA SER A 5 20.11 27.84 2.40
C SER A 5 18.84 27.79 1.53
N ASN A 6 17.77 28.47 1.98
CA ASN A 6 16.51 28.55 1.25
C ASN A 6 16.65 29.39 -0.03
N LYS A 7 17.52 30.41 -0.04
CA LYS A 7 17.83 31.20 -1.23
C LYS A 7 18.47 30.34 -2.33
N LYS A 8 19.43 29.48 -1.96
CA LYS A 8 20.03 28.51 -2.89
C LYS A 8 19.00 27.51 -3.42
N LEU A 9 18.07 27.06 -2.59
CA LEU A 9 16.97 26.20 -3.05
C LEU A 9 16.06 26.93 -4.04
N TYR A 10 15.73 28.19 -3.75
CA TYR A 10 14.94 29.01 -4.64
C TYR A 10 15.63 29.21 -6.00
N GLU A 11 16.93 29.53 -6.01
CA GLU A 11 17.72 29.64 -7.25
C GLU A 11 17.76 28.33 -8.05
N ARG A 12 17.83 27.17 -7.38
CA ARG A 12 17.73 25.86 -8.04
C ARG A 12 16.36 25.63 -8.66
N TYR A 13 15.31 25.97 -7.93
CA TYR A 13 13.94 25.85 -8.41
C TYR A 13 13.67 26.76 -9.60
N THR A 14 14.11 28.02 -9.56
CA THR A 14 13.93 28.97 -10.67
C THR A 14 14.72 28.57 -11.90
N ALA A 15 15.90 27.96 -11.74
CA ALA A 15 16.68 27.44 -12.85
C ALA A 15 15.99 26.23 -13.53
N ASN A 16 15.48 25.27 -12.76
CA ASN A 16 14.82 24.07 -13.30
C ASN A 16 13.65 23.63 -12.41
N PRO A 17 12.40 24.09 -12.67
CA PRO A 17 11.26 23.76 -11.83
C PRO A 17 10.81 22.30 -11.99
N ILE A 18 10.95 21.72 -13.18
CA ILE A 18 10.48 20.36 -13.52
C ILE A 18 11.36 19.28 -12.86
N SER A 19 12.64 19.56 -12.66
CA SER A 19 13.61 18.61 -12.07
C SER A 19 14.01 19.03 -10.66
N PHE A 20 13.23 19.89 -10.02
CA PHE A 20 13.55 20.35 -8.66
C PHE A 20 13.50 19.15 -7.71
N SER A 21 14.56 18.99 -6.90
CA SER A 21 14.50 18.08 -5.77
C SER A 21 15.27 18.62 -4.59
N LEU A 22 14.74 18.34 -3.40
CA LEU A 22 15.39 18.64 -2.12
C LEU A 22 16.59 17.73 -1.86
N THR A 23 16.58 16.52 -2.41
CA THR A 23 17.62 15.52 -2.16
C THR A 23 18.38 15.20 -3.45
N SER A 24 19.71 15.10 -3.37
CA SER A 24 20.50 14.65 -4.51
C SER A 24 20.26 13.16 -4.76
N THR A 25 20.14 12.76 -6.02
CA THR A 25 19.74 11.40 -6.38
C THR A 25 20.82 10.34 -6.17
N ASN A 26 22.05 10.71 -5.83
CA ASN A 26 23.20 9.82 -5.96
C ASN A 26 23.40 8.84 -4.79
N ASP A 27 22.83 9.09 -3.61
CA ASP A 27 23.01 8.21 -2.45
C ASP A 27 21.79 8.19 -1.51
N ALA A 28 21.47 7.02 -0.96
CA ALA A 28 20.31 6.81 -0.08
C ALA A 28 20.55 7.33 1.34
N ALA A 29 21.78 7.25 1.85
CA ALA A 29 22.11 7.73 3.19
C ALA A 29 21.98 9.25 3.27
N THR A 30 22.57 9.96 2.31
CA THR A 30 22.45 11.42 2.20
C THR A 30 21.00 11.89 2.03
N ARG A 31 20.18 11.20 1.22
CA ARG A 31 18.73 11.50 1.11
C ARG A 31 18.02 11.39 2.47
N ARG A 32 18.33 10.33 3.23
CA ARG A 32 17.75 10.12 4.56
C ARG A 32 18.18 11.22 5.52
N GLU A 33 19.45 11.56 5.54
CA GLU A 33 19.98 12.63 6.40
C GLU A 33 19.32 13.97 6.11
N VAL A 34 19.20 14.36 4.84
CA VAL A 34 18.50 15.60 4.44
C VAL A 34 17.04 15.59 4.90
N LYS A 35 16.34 14.46 4.78
CA LYS A 35 14.95 14.34 5.29
C LYS A 35 14.89 14.48 6.81
N ILE A 36 15.85 13.90 7.53
CA ILE A 36 15.92 14.00 8.99
C ILE A 36 16.21 15.44 9.42
N THR A 37 17.18 16.12 8.79
CA THR A 37 17.50 17.51 9.15
C THR A 37 16.31 18.42 8.90
N ARG A 38 15.65 18.28 7.74
CA ARG A 38 14.44 19.04 7.40
C ARG A 38 13.29 18.78 8.38
N PHE A 39 13.06 17.52 8.73
CA PHE A 39 12.04 17.18 9.72
C PHE A 39 12.34 17.78 11.11
N LYS A 40 13.62 17.77 11.52
CA LYS A 40 14.05 18.41 12.78
C LYS A 40 13.85 19.93 12.74
N GLU A 41 14.24 20.58 11.64
CA GLU A 41 14.04 22.02 11.42
C GLU A 41 12.55 22.40 11.50
N GLU A 42 11.69 21.64 10.81
CA GLU A 42 10.23 21.87 10.86
C GLU A 42 9.67 21.68 12.27
N LYS A 43 10.11 20.63 12.97
CA LYS A 43 9.70 20.35 14.35
C LYS A 43 10.11 21.48 15.30
N GLU A 44 11.34 21.99 15.16
CA GLU A 44 11.83 23.11 15.96
C GLU A 44 11.03 24.39 15.70
N LEU A 45 10.73 24.70 14.43
CA LEU A 45 9.91 25.85 14.05
C LEU A 45 8.49 25.75 14.64
N LYS A 46 7.87 24.57 14.55
CA LYS A 46 6.55 24.31 15.15
C LYS A 46 6.58 24.45 16.66
N GLN A 47 7.58 23.87 17.33
CA GLN A 47 7.72 23.98 18.77
C GLN A 47 7.95 25.43 19.21
N ARG A 48 8.76 26.20 18.48
CA ARG A 48 9.00 27.62 18.76
C ARG A 48 7.72 28.44 18.62
N LEU A 49 6.91 28.17 17.59
CA LEU A 49 5.61 28.80 17.40
C LEU A 49 4.65 28.40 18.52
N GLU A 50 4.54 27.11 18.83
CA GLU A 50 3.70 26.60 19.91
C GLU A 50 4.09 27.25 21.23
N LEU A 51 5.37 27.29 21.59
CA LEU A 51 5.85 27.97 22.79
C LEU A 51 5.49 29.45 22.79
N LYS A 52 5.58 30.16 21.66
CA LYS A 52 5.15 31.57 21.58
C LYS A 52 3.64 31.74 21.69
N TYR A 53 2.85 30.80 21.17
CA TYR A 53 1.40 30.81 21.29
C TYR A 53 0.94 30.40 22.71
N LEU A 54 1.61 29.44 23.36
CA LEU A 54 1.31 28.94 24.71
C LEU A 54 1.86 29.84 25.81
N SER A 55 3.05 30.42 25.64
CA SER A 55 3.61 31.41 26.58
C SER A 55 2.83 32.72 26.54
N ASN A 56 1.81 32.81 25.70
CA ASN A 56 0.99 33.98 25.54
C ASN A 56 0.02 34.13 26.72
N ASN A 57 0.51 34.82 27.75
CA ASN A 57 -0.23 35.93 28.32
C ASN A 57 -0.71 36.80 27.14
N GLN A 58 -1.95 36.66 26.67
CA GLN A 58 -2.55 37.47 25.58
C GLN A 58 -2.20 38.97 25.68
N SER A 59 -1.89 39.45 26.88
CA SER A 59 -1.43 40.80 27.21
C SER A 59 -0.02 41.17 26.68
N ARG A 60 0.94 40.23 26.56
CA ARG A 60 2.32 40.53 26.06
C ARG A 60 2.37 40.71 24.54
N LEU A 61 1.59 39.93 23.80
CA LEU A 61 1.46 40.11 22.36
C LEU A 61 0.74 41.42 21.97
N GLN A 62 0.02 42.05 22.91
CA GLN A 62 -0.53 43.39 22.71
C GLN A 62 0.46 44.51 23.12
N SER A 63 1.48 44.21 23.92
CA SER A 63 2.38 45.24 24.46
C SER A 63 3.68 45.40 23.69
N ASP A 64 4.19 44.36 23.03
CA ASP A 64 5.52 44.36 22.42
C ASP A 64 5.48 44.03 20.92
N GLU A 65 5.62 45.05 20.07
CA GLU A 65 5.56 44.93 18.61
C GLU A 65 6.67 44.02 18.06
N ASP A 66 7.83 44.01 18.71
CA ASP A 66 8.97 43.18 18.31
C ASP A 66 8.68 41.68 18.47
N ASP A 67 7.93 41.29 19.50
CA ASP A 67 7.53 39.89 19.72
C ASP A 67 6.55 39.41 18.65
N VAL A 68 5.59 40.27 18.28
CA VAL A 68 4.62 40.03 17.20
C VAL A 68 5.34 39.87 15.86
N ARG A 69 6.27 40.78 15.55
CA ARG A 69 7.10 40.71 14.35
C ARG A 69 7.88 39.39 14.28
N GLN A 70 8.51 39.00 15.38
CA GLN A 70 9.26 37.74 15.42
C GLN A 70 8.36 36.51 15.27
N LEU A 71 7.12 36.55 15.76
CA LEU A 71 6.16 35.47 15.58
C LEU A 71 5.83 35.29 14.09
N TYR A 72 5.43 36.37 13.40
CA TYR A 72 5.11 36.30 11.97
C TYR A 72 6.32 35.89 11.13
N LEU A 73 7.53 36.34 11.47
CA LEU A 73 8.75 35.88 10.78
C LEU A 73 8.98 34.38 10.96
N ALA A 74 8.70 33.82 12.14
CA ALA A 74 8.79 32.38 12.38
C ALA A 74 7.72 31.60 11.58
N GLU A 75 6.51 32.14 11.49
CA GLU A 75 5.42 31.56 10.69
C GLU A 75 5.76 31.54 9.19
N ILE A 76 6.27 32.67 8.66
CA ILE A 76 6.75 32.75 7.28
C ILE A 76 7.86 31.72 7.03
N ASN A 77 8.79 31.54 7.97
CA ASN A 77 9.85 30.54 7.83
C ASN A 77 9.31 29.10 7.78
N LEU A 78 8.27 28.80 8.58
CA LEU A 78 7.59 27.52 8.53
C LEU A 78 6.91 27.29 7.17
N TYR A 79 6.18 28.27 6.65
CA TYR A 79 5.56 28.16 5.33
C TYR A 79 6.60 28.02 4.22
N VAL A 80 7.72 28.75 4.29
CA VAL A 80 8.83 28.57 3.34
C VAL A 80 9.34 27.13 3.37
N HIS A 81 9.54 26.53 4.55
CA HIS A 81 9.96 25.13 4.66
C HIS A 81 8.94 24.18 4.00
N GLN A 82 7.65 24.35 4.32
CA GLN A 82 6.57 23.54 3.74
C GLN A 82 6.46 23.70 2.22
N THR A 83 6.65 24.90 1.69
CA THR A 83 6.60 25.16 0.24
C THR A 83 7.70 24.42 -0.52
N PHE A 84 8.93 24.36 0.00
CA PHE A 84 9.98 23.59 -0.68
C PHE A 84 9.72 22.08 -0.62
N GLN A 85 9.12 21.60 0.46
CA GLN A 85 8.71 20.19 0.56
C GLN A 85 7.59 19.87 -0.43
N SER A 86 6.59 20.73 -0.57
CA SER A 86 5.52 20.52 -1.55
C SER A 86 6.03 20.60 -2.99
N LEU A 87 6.97 21.51 -3.29
CA LEU A 87 7.61 21.60 -4.60
C LEU A 87 8.38 20.32 -4.98
N ASP A 88 9.08 19.70 -4.03
CA ASP A 88 9.77 18.41 -4.26
C ASP A 88 8.77 17.28 -4.57
N LEU A 89 7.63 17.24 -3.87
CA LEU A 89 6.57 16.26 -4.12
C LEU A 89 5.91 16.47 -5.50
N LEU A 90 5.59 17.71 -5.85
CA LEU A 90 5.00 18.05 -7.15
C LEU A 90 5.93 17.69 -8.32
N SER A 91 7.23 17.94 -8.17
CA SER A 91 8.24 17.55 -9.15
C SER A 91 8.27 16.02 -9.37
N GLN A 92 8.22 15.24 -8.29
CA GLN A 92 8.15 13.78 -8.36
C GLN A 92 6.85 13.29 -9.01
N GLU A 93 5.72 13.91 -8.69
CA GLU A 93 4.42 13.60 -9.29
C GLU A 93 4.42 13.86 -10.81
N ILE A 94 4.95 15.01 -11.26
CA ILE A 94 5.07 15.33 -12.68
C ILE A 94 5.93 14.30 -13.41
N SER A 95 7.05 13.88 -12.80
CA SER A 95 7.92 12.82 -13.35
C SER A 95 7.17 11.49 -13.50
N MET A 96 6.40 11.09 -12.48
CA MET A 96 5.58 9.87 -12.52
C MET A 96 4.44 9.97 -13.54
N LEU A 97 3.75 11.10 -13.64
CA LEU A 97 2.69 11.30 -14.63
C LEU A 97 3.24 11.31 -16.06
N SER A 98 4.43 11.88 -16.25
CA SER A 98 5.15 11.84 -17.53
C SER A 98 5.53 10.40 -17.91
N SER A 99 6.06 9.61 -16.95
CA SER A 99 6.40 8.21 -17.21
C SER A 99 5.16 7.36 -17.50
N ILE A 100 4.05 7.58 -16.79
CA ILE A 100 2.76 6.92 -17.06
C ILE A 100 2.24 7.29 -18.45
N ARG A 101 2.34 8.55 -18.87
CA ARG A 101 1.92 8.99 -20.21
C ARG A 101 2.73 8.31 -21.32
N ASN A 102 4.04 8.15 -21.10
CA ASN A 102 4.94 7.56 -22.07
C ASN A 102 4.96 6.02 -22.00
N ALA A 103 4.45 5.43 -20.91
CA ALA A 103 4.25 4.01 -20.79
C ALA A 103 3.16 3.59 -21.78
N VAL A 104 3.55 2.80 -22.79
CA VAL A 104 2.60 2.16 -23.69
C VAL A 104 1.63 1.33 -22.83
N PRO A 105 0.30 1.48 -22.99
CA PRO A 105 -0.63 0.64 -22.25
C PRO A 105 -0.30 -0.82 -22.57
N ASN A 106 0.14 -1.55 -21.55
CA ASN A 106 0.39 -2.98 -21.68
C ASN A 106 -0.97 -3.68 -21.76
N LEU A 107 -1.56 -3.66 -22.96
CA LEU A 107 -2.88 -4.24 -23.27
C LEU A 107 -2.93 -5.73 -22.90
N GLU A 108 -1.77 -6.40 -22.81
CA GLU A 108 -1.67 -7.81 -22.42
C GLU A 108 -1.88 -8.06 -20.92
N GLN A 109 -1.60 -7.09 -20.03
CA GLN A 109 -1.81 -7.26 -18.58
C GLN A 109 -3.25 -6.97 -18.15
N ALA A 110 -4.00 -6.16 -18.90
CA ALA A 110 -5.42 -5.93 -18.62
C ALA A 110 -6.31 -7.15 -18.97
N GLN A 111 -5.78 -8.12 -19.74
CA GLN A 111 -6.50 -9.35 -20.12
C GLN A 111 -6.12 -10.58 -19.29
N ARG A 112 -5.03 -10.54 -18.54
CA ARG A 112 -4.55 -11.68 -17.75
C ARG A 112 -4.93 -11.45 -16.29
N ASP A 113 -5.84 -12.30 -15.81
CA ASP A 113 -6.33 -12.43 -14.44
C ASP A 113 -7.49 -11.51 -14.01
N ASP A 114 -8.67 -11.75 -14.59
CA ASP A 114 -9.85 -11.89 -13.75
C ASP A 114 -10.39 -13.32 -13.83
N SER A 115 -10.03 -14.15 -12.84
CA SER A 115 -10.54 -15.51 -12.65
C SER A 115 -12.03 -15.54 -12.29
N ARG A 116 -12.68 -14.38 -12.10
CA ARG A 116 -14.14 -14.23 -12.00
C ARG A 116 -14.81 -14.09 -13.37
N SER A 117 -14.06 -13.91 -14.46
CA SER A 117 -14.59 -13.97 -15.82
C SER A 117 -14.87 -15.43 -16.23
N ARG A 118 -15.74 -16.11 -15.50
CA ARG A 118 -16.41 -17.32 -15.98
C ARG A 118 -17.51 -16.87 -16.94
N ASN A 119 -17.31 -17.15 -18.22
CA ASN A 119 -18.22 -16.91 -19.37
C ASN A 119 -18.01 -15.57 -20.11
N GLY A 120 -16.86 -15.46 -20.78
CA GLY A 120 -16.59 -14.46 -21.81
C GLY A 120 -17.05 -14.84 -23.22
N GLU A 121 -17.96 -15.81 -23.39
CA GLU A 121 -18.63 -16.09 -24.68
C GLU A 121 -20.04 -15.49 -24.64
N ASP A 122 -20.15 -14.17 -24.84
CA ASP A 122 -21.31 -13.47 -25.44
C ASP A 122 -21.15 -11.94 -25.34
N ARG A 123 -19.96 -11.39 -25.61
CA ARG A 123 -19.77 -9.95 -25.79
C ARG A 123 -20.07 -9.49 -27.22
N SER A 124 -21.29 -9.77 -27.69
CA SER A 124 -21.89 -9.03 -28.81
C SER A 124 -23.10 -8.17 -28.41
N THR A 125 -23.40 -8.06 -27.12
CA THR A 125 -24.57 -7.35 -26.58
C THR A 125 -24.22 -6.56 -25.30
N TYR A 126 -23.26 -5.65 -25.40
CA TYR A 126 -23.08 -4.65 -24.33
C TYR A 126 -24.34 -3.78 -24.22
N SER A 127 -25.07 -3.93 -23.11
CA SER A 127 -26.16 -3.05 -22.71
C SER A 127 -25.73 -2.31 -21.45
N GLU A 128 -25.58 -0.99 -21.55
CA GLU A 128 -25.23 -0.04 -20.49
C GLU A 128 -26.30 0.09 -19.37
N ARG A 129 -27.41 -0.67 -19.47
CA ARG A 129 -28.47 -0.69 -18.47
C ARG A 129 -28.15 -1.66 -17.33
N LEU A 130 -28.22 -1.16 -16.10
CA LEU A 130 -28.08 -1.92 -14.85
C LEU A 130 -29.26 -2.90 -14.58
N ASP A 131 -30.33 -2.82 -15.36
CA ASP A 131 -31.50 -3.69 -15.21
C ASP A 131 -31.51 -4.79 -16.30
N PRO A 132 -31.64 -6.08 -15.93
CA PRO A 132 -31.87 -7.14 -16.91
C PRO A 132 -33.20 -6.90 -17.63
N PRO A 133 -33.31 -7.16 -18.95
CA PRO A 133 -34.53 -6.92 -19.67
C PRO A 133 -35.67 -7.74 -19.04
N ILE A 134 -36.80 -7.09 -18.76
CA ILE A 134 -38.01 -7.69 -18.16
C ILE A 134 -38.42 -8.98 -18.89
N SER A 135 -38.16 -9.08 -20.20
CA SER A 135 -38.41 -10.29 -20.98
C SER A 135 -37.66 -11.53 -20.46
N GLN A 136 -36.44 -11.37 -19.96
CA GLN A 136 -35.61 -12.47 -19.45
C GLN A 136 -36.06 -12.90 -18.04
N LEU A 137 -36.58 -11.97 -17.23
CA LEU A 137 -37.21 -12.28 -15.94
C LEU A 137 -38.53 -13.03 -16.12
N LEU A 138 -39.26 -12.74 -17.20
CA LEU A 138 -40.51 -13.41 -17.58
C LEU A 138 -40.28 -14.77 -18.25
N GLN A 139 -39.14 -14.96 -18.93
CA GLN A 139 -38.86 -16.18 -19.70
C GLN A 139 -38.32 -17.34 -18.83
N GLY A 140 -37.78 -17.04 -17.63
CA GLY A 140 -37.37 -18.06 -16.65
C GLY A 140 -38.49 -18.56 -15.72
N GLY A 141 -39.68 -17.97 -15.78
CA GLY A 141 -40.82 -18.31 -14.91
C GLY A 141 -41.82 -19.20 -15.63
N LYS A 142 -41.85 -20.50 -15.31
CA LYS A 142 -42.96 -21.42 -15.65
C LYS A 142 -44.32 -21.01 -15.04
N PHE A 143 -44.40 -19.82 -14.47
CA PHE A 143 -45.54 -19.27 -13.74
C PHE A 143 -45.69 -17.82 -14.18
N GLY A 144 -46.88 -17.48 -14.67
CA GLY A 144 -47.22 -16.21 -15.31
C GLY A 144 -47.10 -14.96 -14.41
N PRO A 145 -47.85 -13.89 -14.71
CA PRO A 145 -47.67 -12.58 -14.08
C PRO A 145 -47.60 -12.63 -12.54
N LEU A 146 -46.63 -11.93 -11.96
CA LEU A 146 -46.36 -11.92 -10.52
C LEU A 146 -47.54 -11.38 -9.68
N LEU A 147 -48.36 -10.52 -10.28
CA LEU A 147 -49.53 -9.89 -9.66
C LEU A 147 -50.77 -10.15 -10.50
N SER A 148 -51.92 -10.35 -9.87
CA SER A 148 -53.21 -10.25 -10.55
C SER A 148 -53.47 -8.80 -10.99
N LYS A 149 -54.43 -8.57 -11.89
CA LYS A 149 -54.86 -7.21 -12.28
C LYS A 149 -55.36 -6.36 -11.11
N GLU A 150 -55.64 -6.98 -9.97
CA GLU A 150 -56.09 -6.37 -8.73
C GLU A 150 -54.93 -6.23 -7.71
N GLY A 151 -53.69 -6.50 -8.11
CA GLY A 151 -52.49 -6.30 -7.28
C GLY A 151 -52.21 -7.41 -6.26
N ARG A 152 -52.88 -8.57 -6.36
CA ARG A 152 -52.64 -9.69 -5.44
C ARG A 152 -51.46 -10.55 -5.91
N PRO A 153 -50.45 -10.83 -5.07
CA PRO A 153 -49.34 -11.69 -5.46
C PRO A 153 -49.82 -13.13 -5.65
N MET A 154 -49.69 -13.64 -6.87
CA MET A 154 -50.14 -14.99 -7.25
C MET A 154 -49.04 -16.04 -7.06
N GLN A 155 -47.83 -15.64 -6.70
CA GLN A 155 -46.71 -16.54 -6.46
C GLN A 155 -46.31 -16.52 -4.97
N PRO A 156 -46.01 -17.69 -4.37
CA PRO A 156 -45.49 -17.74 -3.02
C PRO A 156 -44.07 -17.16 -2.99
N PHE A 157 -43.87 -16.10 -2.21
CA PHE A 157 -42.55 -15.54 -1.93
C PHE A 157 -42.07 -16.01 -0.55
N THR A 158 -40.80 -16.33 -0.42
CA THR A 158 -40.18 -16.67 0.86
C THR A 158 -39.59 -15.40 1.48
N LEU A 159 -40.03 -15.05 2.69
CA LEU A 159 -39.31 -14.06 3.52
C LEU A 159 -38.02 -14.71 4.03
N LEU A 160 -37.01 -14.80 3.17
CA LEU A 160 -35.66 -15.10 3.62
C LEU A 160 -34.94 -13.80 3.91
N ASP A 161 -34.17 -13.80 4.99
CA ASP A 161 -33.33 -12.70 5.50
C ASP A 161 -32.15 -12.34 4.57
N ARG A 162 -32.28 -12.60 3.27
CA ARG A 162 -31.27 -12.33 2.25
C ARG A 162 -30.93 -10.85 2.16
N ARG A 163 -31.91 -9.97 2.40
CA ARG A 163 -31.70 -8.52 2.36
C ARG A 163 -30.79 -8.06 3.50
N SER A 164 -30.97 -8.60 4.70
CA SER A 164 -30.16 -8.27 5.87
C SER A 164 -28.75 -8.85 5.76
N GLN A 165 -28.61 -10.05 5.20
CA GLN A 165 -27.30 -10.65 4.90
C GLN A 165 -26.52 -9.85 3.85
N LEU A 166 -27.18 -9.38 2.77
CA LEU A 166 -26.55 -8.50 1.78
C LEU A 166 -26.16 -7.14 2.39
N GLN A 167 -26.98 -6.60 3.30
CA GLN A 167 -26.67 -5.35 3.99
C GLN A 167 -25.43 -5.45 4.87
N GLN A 168 -25.15 -6.62 5.47
CA GLN A 168 -23.93 -6.84 6.26
C GLN A 168 -22.66 -6.97 5.39
N GLY A 169 -22.82 -7.22 4.09
CA GLY A 169 -21.71 -7.37 3.14
C GLY A 169 -21.24 -6.06 2.49
N VAL A 170 -22.02 -4.98 2.60
CA VAL A 170 -21.67 -3.66 2.04
C VAL A 170 -20.98 -2.79 3.09
N PHE A 171 -20.06 -1.92 2.67
CA PHE A 171 -19.22 -1.07 3.54
C PHE A 171 -18.24 -1.81 4.47
N ARG A 172 -17.75 -2.98 4.05
CA ARG A 172 -16.61 -3.60 4.73
C ARG A 172 -15.31 -2.86 4.36
N PRO A 173 -14.39 -2.62 5.31
CA PRO A 173 -13.06 -2.09 4.99
C PRO A 173 -12.38 -2.94 3.92
N SER A 174 -11.63 -2.31 3.01
CA SER A 174 -10.92 -2.99 1.91
C SER A 174 -9.79 -3.92 2.37
N HIS A 175 -9.57 -4.03 3.69
CA HIS A 175 -8.57 -4.87 4.31
C HIS A 175 -9.16 -5.51 5.57
N ASN A 176 -8.82 -6.78 5.82
CA ASN A 176 -9.22 -7.47 7.04
C ASN A 176 -8.43 -6.86 8.21
N LEU A 177 -9.02 -5.89 8.90
CA LEU A 177 -8.46 -5.45 10.17
C LEU A 177 -8.46 -6.64 11.13
N PRO A 178 -7.35 -6.90 11.84
CA PRO A 178 -7.34 -7.86 12.94
C PRO A 178 -8.41 -7.45 13.94
N THR A 179 -9.43 -8.28 14.11
CA THR A 179 -10.51 -8.05 15.08
C THR A 179 -10.11 -8.50 16.49
N MET A 180 -9.03 -9.28 16.59
CA MET A 180 -8.52 -9.90 17.82
C MET A 180 -7.06 -9.51 18.02
N THR A 181 -6.62 -9.50 19.27
CA THR A 181 -5.20 -9.29 19.58
C THR A 181 -4.38 -10.51 19.14
N ILE A 182 -3.07 -10.31 18.97
CA ILE A 182 -2.14 -11.39 18.57
C ILE A 182 -2.24 -12.58 19.54
N ASP A 183 -2.34 -12.27 20.85
CA ASP A 183 -2.44 -13.27 21.91
C ASP A 183 -3.75 -14.06 21.81
N GLU A 184 -4.88 -13.39 21.56
CA GLU A 184 -6.19 -14.02 21.41
C GLU A 184 -6.28 -14.90 20.16
N TYR A 185 -5.65 -14.47 19.06
CA TYR A 185 -5.55 -15.27 17.84
C TYR A 185 -4.65 -16.50 18.02
N LEU A 186 -3.52 -16.37 18.72
CA LEU A 186 -2.66 -17.49 19.08
C LEU A 186 -3.40 -18.50 19.97
N GLU A 187 -4.22 -18.05 20.91
CA GLU A 187 -5.04 -18.93 21.74
C GLU A 187 -6.11 -19.67 20.93
N GLU A 188 -6.76 -18.99 19.97
CA GLU A 188 -7.70 -19.63 19.05
C GLU A 188 -7.03 -20.66 18.13
N GLU A 189 -5.86 -20.36 17.60
CA GLU A 189 -5.07 -21.31 16.80
C GLU A 189 -4.54 -22.47 17.65
N ARG A 190 -4.17 -22.24 18.93
CA ARG A 190 -3.83 -23.32 19.88
C ARG A 190 -5.03 -24.23 20.14
N ARG A 191 -6.22 -23.64 20.33
CA ARG A 191 -7.48 -24.36 20.51
C ARG A 191 -7.88 -25.16 19.27
N ARG A 192 -7.59 -24.64 18.08
CA ARG A 192 -7.80 -25.30 16.78
C ARG A 192 -6.71 -26.31 16.41
N GLY A 193 -5.64 -26.39 17.19
CA GLY A 193 -4.51 -27.29 16.95
C GLY A 193 -3.61 -26.88 15.78
N GLY A 194 -3.67 -25.61 15.34
CA GLY A 194 -2.86 -25.06 14.25
C GLY A 194 -1.47 -24.58 14.68
N ILE A 195 -1.21 -24.51 15.98
CA ILE A 195 0.13 -24.19 16.51
C ILE A 195 0.97 -25.46 16.55
N ILE A 196 1.99 -25.47 15.70
CA ILE A 196 3.10 -26.43 15.77
C ILE A 196 4.00 -25.99 16.92
N GLU A 197 3.90 -26.69 18.04
CA GLU A 197 4.80 -26.55 19.20
C GLU A 197 6.18 -27.16 18.86
N GLY A 198 6.93 -26.47 18.00
CA GLY A 198 8.22 -26.91 17.45
C GLY A 198 9.41 -26.05 17.90
N GLY A 199 9.27 -25.31 19.00
CA GLY A 199 10.23 -24.30 19.43
C GLY A 199 11.53 -24.82 20.06
N GLU A 200 11.54 -26.01 20.67
CA GLU A 200 12.70 -26.48 21.43
C GLU A 200 13.58 -27.50 20.68
N LYS A 201 13.05 -28.17 19.64
CA LYS A 201 13.83 -29.16 18.86
C LYS A 201 14.57 -28.59 17.66
N SER A 202 14.30 -27.34 17.29
CA SER A 202 14.91 -26.69 16.12
C SER A 202 16.26 -26.02 16.43
N GLY A 203 16.61 -25.90 17.72
CA GLY A 203 17.86 -25.29 18.19
C GLY A 203 18.95 -26.28 18.61
N MET A 204 18.61 -27.56 18.83
CA MET A 204 19.62 -28.61 18.99
C MET A 204 20.11 -29.00 17.59
N LYS A 205 21.21 -28.38 17.16
CA LYS A 205 22.11 -29.10 16.24
C LYS A 205 22.53 -30.35 17.00
N GLU A 206 22.06 -31.51 16.56
CA GLU A 206 22.63 -32.78 16.98
C GLU A 206 24.13 -32.69 16.66
N GLU A 207 24.97 -32.67 17.70
CA GLU A 207 26.43 -32.68 17.52
C GLU A 207 26.74 -34.01 16.84
N VAL A 208 27.10 -33.93 15.56
CA VAL A 208 27.49 -35.10 14.77
C VAL A 208 28.87 -35.51 15.29
N ASP A 209 28.95 -36.69 15.87
CA ASP A 209 30.20 -37.28 16.36
C ASP A 209 31.12 -37.52 15.15
N GLU A 210 32.23 -36.78 15.06
CA GLU A 210 33.15 -36.80 13.91
C GLU A 210 33.91 -38.14 13.75
N ASP A 211 33.83 -39.02 14.75
CA ASP A 211 34.51 -40.33 14.76
C ASP A 211 33.66 -41.48 14.15
N ASP A 212 32.41 -41.22 13.73
CA ASP A 212 31.54 -42.21 13.07
C ASP A 212 31.78 -42.25 11.55
N LEU A 213 32.61 -43.20 11.10
CA LEU A 213 33.02 -43.34 9.69
C LEU A 213 31.84 -43.47 8.72
N ASP A 214 30.75 -44.12 9.14
CA ASP A 214 29.59 -44.34 8.27
C ASP A 214 28.87 -43.00 7.98
N ARG A 215 28.82 -42.09 8.95
CA ARG A 215 28.16 -40.78 8.80
C ARG A 215 28.98 -39.80 7.97
N ALA A 216 30.30 -39.84 8.10
CA ALA A 216 31.21 -39.07 7.27
C ALA A 216 31.10 -39.47 5.78
N ASP A 217 30.95 -40.77 5.50
CA ASP A 217 30.74 -41.27 4.14
C ASP A 217 29.39 -40.82 3.56
N GLU A 218 28.31 -40.85 4.36
CA GLU A 218 26.99 -40.35 3.95
C GLU A 218 26.99 -38.85 3.62
N GLU A 219 27.64 -38.03 4.43
CA GLU A 219 27.79 -36.60 4.17
C GLU A 219 28.56 -36.33 2.88
N THR A 220 29.64 -37.10 2.66
CA THR A 220 30.46 -36.98 1.45
C THR A 220 29.66 -37.37 0.20
N MET A 221 28.84 -38.42 0.27
CA MET A 221 27.96 -38.84 -0.82
C MET A 221 26.85 -37.81 -1.09
N LYS A 222 26.28 -37.22 -0.03
CA LYS A 222 25.26 -36.18 -0.14
C LYS A 222 25.80 -34.89 -0.75
N ALA A 223 27.03 -34.51 -0.39
CA ALA A 223 27.72 -33.37 -0.99
C ALA A 223 27.94 -33.58 -2.49
N ARG A 224 28.43 -34.76 -2.91
CA ARG A 224 28.59 -35.09 -4.33
C ARG A 224 27.27 -35.07 -5.10
N ALA A 225 26.20 -35.64 -4.52
CA ALA A 225 24.88 -35.63 -5.14
C ALA A 225 24.33 -34.20 -5.28
N TRP A 226 24.66 -33.32 -4.32
CA TRP A 226 24.28 -31.92 -4.39
C TRP A 226 25.05 -31.15 -5.47
N ASP A 227 26.35 -31.42 -5.61
CA ASP A 227 27.16 -30.84 -6.67
C ASP A 227 26.68 -31.29 -8.05
N GLU A 228 26.38 -32.58 -8.23
CA GLU A 228 25.80 -33.11 -9.48
C GLU A 228 24.44 -32.50 -9.80
N TYR A 229 23.58 -32.31 -8.78
CA TYR A 229 22.30 -31.60 -8.96
C TYR A 229 22.50 -30.14 -9.36
N LYS A 230 23.48 -29.43 -8.79
CA LYS A 230 23.78 -28.04 -9.11
C LYS A 230 24.35 -27.89 -10.52
N GLU A 231 25.17 -28.83 -10.96
CA GLU A 231 25.73 -28.88 -12.31
C GLU A 231 24.67 -29.24 -13.36
N ALA A 232 23.76 -30.16 -13.04
CA ALA A 232 22.61 -30.49 -13.88
C ALA A 232 21.56 -29.37 -13.96
N ASN A 233 21.49 -28.48 -12.97
CA ASN A 233 20.54 -27.37 -12.89
C ASN A 233 21.24 -26.00 -12.88
N PRO A 234 21.80 -25.55 -14.02
CA PRO A 234 22.46 -24.26 -14.12
C PRO A 234 21.50 -23.12 -13.79
N ARG A 235 21.99 -22.13 -13.05
CA ARG A 235 21.22 -20.92 -12.72
C ARG A 235 20.74 -20.23 -14.00
N GLY A 236 19.42 -20.12 -14.17
CA GLY A 236 18.81 -19.53 -15.36
C GLY A 236 18.30 -20.54 -16.40
N SER A 237 18.27 -21.84 -16.08
CA SER A 237 17.55 -22.85 -16.87
C SER A 237 16.02 -22.66 -16.89
N GLY A 238 15.48 -21.77 -16.05
CA GLY A 238 14.09 -21.33 -16.04
C GLY A 238 13.90 -19.92 -16.62
N ASN A 239 12.64 -19.58 -16.92
CA ASN A 239 12.14 -18.31 -17.49
C ASN A 239 13.17 -17.48 -18.29
N THR A 240 13.50 -17.97 -19.48
CA THR A 240 14.25 -17.21 -20.50
C THR A 240 13.34 -16.35 -21.38
N LEU A 241 12.01 -16.46 -21.24
CA LEU A 241 11.03 -15.77 -22.09
C LEU A 241 10.84 -14.29 -21.71
N ASN A 242 11.30 -13.86 -20.53
CA ASN A 242 11.28 -12.46 -20.08
C ASN A 242 12.65 -11.75 -20.25
N ARG A 243 13.42 -12.12 -21.27
CA ARG A 243 14.60 -11.35 -21.72
C ARG A 243 14.33 -10.75 -23.10
N GLY A 244 13.46 -9.74 -23.14
CA GLY A 244 13.10 -8.99 -24.34
C GLY A 244 11.81 -8.23 -24.13
#